data_AF-A0AAD6AY53-F1
#
_entry.id   AF-A0AAD6AY53-F1
#
_cell.length_a   1.000
_cell.length_b   1.000
_cell.length_c   1.000
_cell.angle_alpha   90.00
_cell.angle_beta   90.00
_cell.angle_gamma   90.00
#
_symmetry.space_group_name_H-M   'P 1'
#
loop_
_entity.id
_entity.type
_entity.pdbx_description
1 polymer ?
#
loop_
_entity_poly.entity_id
_entity_poly.type
_entity_poly.pdbx_seq_one_letter_code
_entity_poly.pdbx_strand_id
1 'polypeptide(L)'
;MTAASNTYDVVVVGGGISGLSAAKLLKANGLTPVVLEARDRVGGRTFTVRNKETKWVDLGGAYIGPTQNRILRLAKEYGIETYKVDEQESLVHYVNLPAASPWQHASSKLLTSIRGKSHPFNGSFPPMWNPFVLLDFNNLWRTMDEMGNEIPREAPWRAPHAEEWDKMTMLQLFEKICWT
;
A
#
# COMPACT_ATOMS: atom_id res chain seq x y z
N MET A 1 25.79 -34.61 23.35
CA MET A 1 25.17 -33.64 24.26
C MET A 1 23.76 -33.37 23.74
N THR A 2 22.72 -33.86 24.40
CA THR A 2 21.34 -33.55 24.06
C THR A 2 21.06 -32.11 24.45
N ALA A 3 20.74 -31.24 23.49
CA ALA A 3 20.35 -29.87 23.77
C ALA A 3 19.18 -29.87 24.75
N ALA A 4 19.24 -29.03 25.79
CA ALA A 4 18.13 -28.84 26.71
C ALA A 4 16.88 -28.45 25.91
N SER A 5 15.75 -29.12 26.17
CA SER A 5 14.46 -28.74 25.61
C SER A 5 14.09 -27.38 26.17
N ASN A 6 14.27 -26.32 25.38
CA ASN A 6 13.75 -25.01 25.74
C ASN A 6 12.22 -25.07 25.62
N THR A 7 11.54 -25.08 26.76
CA THR A 7 10.08 -25.01 26.83
C THR A 7 9.63 -23.56 26.64
N TYR A 8 8.76 -23.33 25.66
CA TYR A 8 8.14 -22.03 25.38
C TYR A 8 6.62 -22.20 25.33
N ASP A 9 5.88 -21.18 25.75
CA ASP A 9 4.41 -21.20 25.70
C ASP A 9 3.89 -21.00 24.27
N VAL A 10 4.59 -20.17 23.48
CA VAL A 10 4.19 -19.81 22.11
C VAL A 10 5.42 -19.68 21.21
N VAL A 11 5.34 -20.25 20.01
CA VAL A 11 6.32 -20.03 18.94
C VAL A 11 5.71 -19.09 17.90
N VAL A 12 6.36 -17.94 17.67
CA VAL A 12 6.00 -16.98 16.64
C VAL A 12 6.95 -17.16 15.45
N VAL A 13 6.41 -17.52 14.29
CA VAL A 13 7.19 -17.69 13.05
C VAL A 13 7.21 -16.37 12.29
N GLY A 14 8.38 -15.73 12.24
CA GLY A 14 8.63 -14.46 11.55
C GLY A 14 8.79 -13.26 12.48
N GLY A 15 9.96 -12.62 12.42
CA GLY A 15 10.37 -11.40 13.13
C GLY A 15 10.05 -10.10 12.38
N GLY A 16 8.96 -10.07 11.61
CA GLY A 16 8.41 -8.82 11.05
C GLY A 16 7.59 -8.04 12.08
N ILE A 17 7.11 -6.84 11.71
CA ILE A 17 6.28 -5.99 12.61
C ILE A 17 5.12 -6.78 13.25
N SER A 18 4.43 -7.61 12.47
CA SER A 18 3.31 -8.42 12.97
C SER A 18 3.74 -9.43 14.04
N GLY A 19 4.76 -10.25 13.76
CA GLY A 19 5.23 -11.27 14.71
C GLY A 19 5.88 -10.67 15.96
N LEU A 20 6.68 -9.59 15.81
CA LEU A 20 7.24 -8.88 16.96
C LEU A 20 6.14 -8.23 17.82
N SER A 21 5.09 -7.67 17.21
CA SER A 21 3.95 -7.12 17.94
C SER A 21 3.18 -8.20 18.70
N ALA A 22 2.99 -9.38 18.10
CA ALA A 22 2.37 -10.52 18.76
C ALA A 22 3.21 -11.00 19.95
N ALA A 23 4.52 -11.22 19.75
CA ALA A 23 5.44 -11.63 20.82
C ALA A 23 5.50 -10.61 21.96
N LYS A 24 5.50 -9.31 21.66
CA LYS A 24 5.42 -8.23 22.66
C LYS A 24 4.15 -8.35 23.50
N LEU A 25 2.99 -8.54 22.87
CA LEU A 25 1.71 -8.66 23.56
C LEU A 25 1.65 -9.92 24.43
N LEU A 26 2.10 -11.07 23.91
CA LEU A 26 2.15 -12.33 24.65
C LEU A 26 3.04 -12.21 25.89
N LYS A 27 4.25 -11.64 25.73
CA LYS A 27 5.17 -11.40 26.83
C LYS A 27 4.59 -10.45 27.88
N ALA A 28 3.90 -9.40 27.45
CA ALA A 28 3.22 -8.47 28.37
C ALA A 28 2.06 -9.13 29.15
N ASN A 29 1.52 -10.26 28.68
CA ASN A 29 0.49 -11.04 29.36
C ASN A 29 1.06 -12.24 30.13
N GLY A 30 2.37 -12.25 30.44
CA GLY A 30 3.00 -13.25 31.30
C GLY A 30 3.36 -14.58 30.62
N LEU A 31 3.20 -14.69 29.30
CA LEU A 31 3.63 -15.86 28.52
C LEU A 31 5.11 -15.74 28.11
N THR A 32 5.72 -16.86 27.76
CA THR A 32 7.11 -16.98 27.29
C THR A 32 7.15 -17.27 25.79
N PRO A 33 7.02 -16.26 24.91
CA PRO A 33 7.11 -16.47 23.47
C PRO A 33 8.57 -16.58 23.00
N VAL A 34 8.79 -17.41 21.98
CA VAL A 34 10.01 -17.39 21.15
C VAL A 34 9.68 -16.94 19.74
N VAL A 35 10.52 -16.08 19.15
CA VAL A 35 10.38 -15.64 17.76
C VAL A 35 11.43 -16.33 16.92
N LEU A 36 11.00 -17.05 15.89
CA LEU A 36 11.89 -17.69 14.91
C LEU A 36 11.86 -16.86 13.63
N GLU A 37 12.95 -16.14 13.35
CA GLU A 37 13.13 -15.36 12.13
C GLU A 37 14.07 -16.11 11.17
N ALA A 38 13.69 -16.15 9.89
CA ALA A 38 14.45 -16.86 8.87
C ALA A 38 15.72 -16.12 8.46
N ARG A 39 15.73 -14.79 8.55
CA ARG A 39 16.87 -13.94 8.20
C ARG A 39 17.80 -13.69 9.39
N ASP A 40 18.95 -13.13 9.08
CA ASP A 40 19.92 -12.55 10.01
C ASP A 40 19.47 -11.20 10.62
N ARG A 41 18.26 -10.74 10.28
CA ARG A 41 17.68 -9.48 10.76
C ARG A 41 16.17 -9.61 10.98
N VAL A 42 15.65 -8.76 11.86
CA VAL A 42 14.22 -8.52 12.00
C VAL A 42 13.69 -7.50 10.99
N GLY A 43 12.38 -7.21 11.05
CA GLY A 43 11.71 -6.18 10.26
C GLY A 43 10.94 -6.71 9.05
N GLY A 44 11.38 -7.82 8.47
CA GLY A 44 10.70 -8.45 7.33
C GLY A 44 10.63 -7.50 6.13
N ARG A 45 9.41 -7.02 5.80
CA ARG A 45 9.14 -6.06 4.71
C ARG A 45 9.52 -4.62 5.05
N THR A 46 9.94 -4.33 6.27
CA THR A 46 10.64 -3.08 6.60
C THR A 46 12.14 -3.34 6.71
N PHE A 47 12.94 -2.45 6.15
CA PHE A 47 14.40 -2.59 6.13
C PHE A 47 15.06 -1.22 5.99
N THR A 48 15.63 -0.72 7.09
CA THR A 48 16.38 0.52 7.13
C THR A 48 17.87 0.25 6.97
N VAL A 49 18.46 0.68 5.85
CA VAL A 49 19.91 0.62 5.62
C VAL A 49 20.56 1.85 6.23
N ARG A 50 21.73 1.69 6.86
CA ARG A 50 22.51 2.79 7.44
C ARG A 50 23.92 2.76 6.85
N ASN A 51 24.35 3.88 6.27
CA ASN A 51 25.68 4.06 5.71
C ASN A 51 26.10 5.54 5.78
N LYS A 52 27.29 5.88 5.27
CA LYS A 52 27.81 7.25 5.34
C LYS A 52 27.12 8.20 4.35
N GLU A 53 26.63 7.67 3.23
CA GLU A 53 26.10 8.42 2.10
C GLU A 53 24.65 8.87 2.34
N THR A 54 23.81 8.00 2.89
CA THR A 54 22.39 8.27 3.12
C THR A 54 22.05 8.51 4.59
N LYS A 55 23.00 8.25 5.51
CA LYS A 55 22.79 8.21 6.97
C LYS A 55 21.86 7.06 7.38
N TRP A 56 20.61 7.10 6.92
CA TRP A 56 19.67 5.99 6.91
C TRP A 56 18.69 6.12 5.73
N VAL A 57 18.24 5.00 5.18
CA VAL A 57 17.20 4.96 4.14
C VAL A 57 16.37 3.69 4.26
N ASP A 58 15.05 3.83 4.16
CA ASP A 58 14.14 2.68 4.14
C ASP A 58 14.03 2.10 2.72
N LEU A 59 14.38 0.82 2.58
CA LEU A 59 14.25 0.05 1.34
C LEU A 59 13.00 -0.86 1.35
N GLY A 60 12.09 -0.63 2.31
CA GLY A 60 10.86 -1.36 2.50
C GLY A 60 9.71 -0.43 2.86
N GLY A 61 8.75 -0.90 3.67
CA GLY A 61 7.65 -0.04 4.14
C GLY A 61 8.15 1.12 5.02
N ALA A 62 7.78 2.36 4.66
CA ALA A 62 8.24 3.58 5.33
C ALA A 62 7.11 4.55 5.70
N TYR A 63 6.06 4.62 4.88
CA TYR A 63 4.98 5.60 5.04
C TYR A 63 3.95 5.15 6.08
N ILE A 64 3.63 6.05 7.01
CA ILE A 64 2.48 5.95 7.92
C ILE A 64 1.71 7.27 7.91
N GLY A 65 0.42 7.23 8.21
CA GLY A 65 -0.44 8.41 8.10
C GLY A 65 -1.67 8.38 9.00
N PRO A 66 -2.58 9.37 8.86
CA PRO A 66 -3.84 9.42 9.59
C PRO A 66 -4.61 8.11 9.52
N THR A 67 -5.39 7.80 10.57
CA THR A 67 -6.12 6.53 10.78
C THR A 67 -5.27 5.30 11.11
N GLN A 68 -3.97 5.30 10.85
CA GLN A 68 -3.06 4.18 11.17
C GLN A 68 -2.62 4.16 12.64
N ASN A 69 -3.59 4.21 13.55
CA ASN A 69 -3.38 4.47 14.98
C ASN A 69 -2.53 3.40 15.70
N ARG A 70 -2.58 2.14 15.24
CA ARG A 70 -1.86 1.03 15.89
C ARG A 70 -0.35 1.17 15.76
N ILE A 71 0.14 1.50 14.56
CA ILE A 71 1.57 1.69 14.31
C ILE A 71 2.06 3.01 14.89
N LEU A 72 1.26 4.08 14.81
CA LEU A 72 1.57 5.37 15.45
C LEU A 72 1.72 5.25 16.98
N ARG A 73 0.85 4.47 17.63
CA ARG A 73 0.96 4.18 19.06
C ARG A 73 2.24 3.42 19.39
N LEU A 74 2.60 2.41 18.60
CA LEU A 74 3.85 1.66 18.81
C LEU A 74 5.08 2.54 18.59
N ALA A 75 5.10 3.36 17.53
CA ALA A 75 6.18 4.32 17.28
C ALA A 75 6.38 5.25 18.50
N LYS A 76 5.28 5.82 19.00
CA LYS A 76 5.31 6.66 20.21
C LYS A 76 5.83 5.91 21.45
N GLU A 77 5.41 4.67 21.65
CA GLU A 77 5.87 3.83 22.77
C GLU A 77 7.39 3.61 22.73
N TYR A 78 7.97 3.45 21.54
CA TYR A 78 9.41 3.26 21.33
C TYR A 78 10.19 4.58 21.16
N GLY A 79 9.56 5.74 21.35
CA GLY A 79 10.20 7.04 21.18
C GLY A 79 10.62 7.35 19.74
N ILE A 80 9.95 6.76 18.75
CA ILE A 80 10.18 6.99 17.33
C ILE A 80 9.29 8.14 16.87
N GLU A 81 9.92 9.21 16.39
CA GLU A 81 9.24 10.39 15.86
C GLU A 81 8.90 10.22 14.37
N THR A 82 7.86 10.93 13.93
CA THR A 82 7.44 11.00 12.53
C THR A 82 7.73 12.39 11.97
N TYR A 83 8.02 12.47 10.68
CA TYR A 83 8.07 13.73 9.93
C TYR A 83 7.11 13.67 8.75
N LYS A 84 6.72 14.83 8.22
CA LYS A 84 5.88 14.90 7.01
C LYS A 84 6.76 14.70 5.78
N VAL A 85 6.29 13.85 4.87
CA VAL A 85 6.85 13.79 3.51
C VAL A 85 6.64 15.16 2.86
N ASP A 86 7.63 15.60 2.10
CA ASP A 86 7.59 16.92 1.47
C ASP A 86 6.61 16.91 0.30
N GLU A 87 5.59 17.76 0.41
CA GLU A 87 4.54 17.98 -0.59
C GLU A 87 4.25 19.50 -0.71
N GLN A 88 5.27 20.35 -0.43
CA GLN A 88 5.12 21.81 -0.46
C GLN A 88 5.05 22.33 -1.90
N GLU A 89 5.84 21.76 -2.80
CA GLU A 89 5.86 22.06 -4.22
C GLU A 89 4.85 21.22 -5.00
N SER A 90 4.65 21.59 -6.27
CA SER A 90 3.75 20.86 -7.16
C SER A 90 4.25 19.46 -7.48
N LEU A 91 3.33 18.50 -7.42
CA LEU A 91 3.51 17.16 -7.96
C LEU A 91 3.58 17.23 -9.49
N VAL A 92 4.19 16.22 -10.13
CA VAL A 92 4.32 16.17 -11.58
C VAL A 92 3.63 14.94 -12.13
N HIS A 93 2.67 15.15 -13.03
CA HIS A 93 2.09 14.09 -13.84
C HIS A 93 2.81 14.03 -15.20
N TYR A 94 3.52 12.94 -15.45
CA TYR A 94 4.21 12.69 -16.72
C TYR A 94 3.59 11.48 -17.43
N VAL A 95 3.06 11.70 -18.63
CA VAL A 95 2.42 10.63 -19.41
C VAL A 95 3.26 10.35 -20.65
N ASN A 96 3.84 9.15 -20.74
CA ASN A 96 4.55 8.69 -21.92
C ASN A 96 4.12 7.26 -22.30
N LEU A 97 2.93 7.16 -22.87
CA LEU A 97 2.39 5.88 -23.34
C LEU A 97 2.92 5.57 -24.75
N PRO A 98 3.45 4.35 -25.00
CA PRO A 98 3.87 3.93 -26.33
C PRO A 98 2.73 4.04 -27.34
N ALA A 99 3.04 4.48 -28.56
CA ALA A 99 2.06 4.61 -29.64
C ALA A 99 1.39 3.28 -30.03
N ALA A 100 1.99 2.13 -29.68
CA ALA A 100 1.52 0.79 -30.04
C ALA A 100 1.19 -0.10 -28.82
N SER A 101 0.82 0.49 -27.67
CA SER A 101 0.42 -0.30 -26.51
C SER A 101 -0.79 -1.19 -26.85
N PRO A 102 -0.81 -2.50 -26.51
CA PRO A 102 -2.00 -3.34 -26.65
C PRO A 102 -3.18 -2.83 -25.83
N TRP A 103 -2.90 -2.01 -24.80
CA TRP A 103 -3.86 -1.39 -23.88
C TRP A 103 -4.49 -0.10 -24.42
N GLN A 104 -4.34 0.15 -25.72
CA GLN A 104 -4.74 1.39 -26.36
C GLN A 104 -6.25 1.37 -26.69
N HIS A 105 -7.07 1.42 -25.65
CA HIS A 105 -8.51 1.70 -25.80
C HIS A 105 -8.72 3.18 -26.18
N ALA A 106 -9.96 3.56 -26.50
CA ALA A 106 -10.35 4.80 -27.21
C ALA A 106 -9.79 6.11 -26.59
N SER A 107 -9.40 6.10 -25.31
CA SER A 107 -8.71 7.17 -24.59
C SER A 107 -7.44 7.70 -25.19
N SER A 108 -6.69 6.81 -25.85
CA SER A 108 -5.34 7.11 -26.27
C SER A 108 -5.29 8.29 -27.25
N LYS A 109 -6.39 8.54 -27.97
CA LYS A 109 -6.55 9.70 -28.86
C LYS A 109 -6.78 11.01 -28.09
N LEU A 110 -7.47 10.95 -26.95
CA LEU A 110 -7.82 12.13 -26.13
C LEU A 110 -6.65 12.66 -25.27
N LEU A 111 -5.69 11.80 -24.94
CA LEU A 111 -4.50 12.17 -24.17
C LEU A 111 -3.30 12.60 -25.04
N THR A 112 -3.48 12.76 -26.35
CA THR A 112 -2.39 13.10 -27.29
C THR A 112 -1.68 14.41 -26.95
N SER A 113 -2.38 15.41 -26.39
CA SER A 113 -1.80 16.72 -26.06
C SER A 113 -0.85 16.72 -24.87
N ILE A 114 -0.97 15.73 -23.97
CA ILE A 114 -0.19 15.60 -22.73
C ILE A 114 0.97 14.58 -22.83
N ARG A 115 1.10 13.88 -23.97
CA ARG A 115 2.14 12.86 -24.16
C ARG A 115 3.53 13.47 -24.20
N GLY A 116 4.46 12.84 -23.48
CA GLY A 116 5.86 13.22 -23.42
C GLY A 116 6.11 14.55 -22.68
N LYS A 117 5.10 15.08 -21.96
CA LYS A 117 5.17 16.36 -21.26
C LYS A 117 4.95 16.17 -19.76
N SER A 118 5.60 17.02 -18.98
CA SER A 118 5.44 17.12 -17.54
C SER A 118 4.38 18.16 -17.21
N HIS A 119 3.37 17.76 -16.44
CA HIS A 119 2.28 18.64 -16.02
C HIS A 119 2.32 18.81 -14.49
N PRO A 120 2.75 19.97 -13.98
CA PRO A 120 2.70 20.24 -12.55
C PRO A 120 1.26 20.41 -12.06
N PHE A 121 0.96 19.90 -10.86
CA PHE A 121 -0.35 20.03 -10.23
C PHE A 121 -0.25 20.00 -8.70
N ASN A 122 -1.32 20.46 -8.04
CA ASN A 122 -1.49 20.37 -6.60
C ASN A 122 -2.75 19.56 -6.28
N GLY A 123 -2.74 18.83 -5.16
CA GLY A 123 -3.83 17.96 -4.74
C GLY A 123 -3.55 16.48 -5.00
N SER A 124 -4.51 15.61 -4.64
CA SER A 124 -4.30 14.15 -4.64
C SER A 124 -4.37 13.50 -6.02
N PHE A 125 -5.00 14.17 -7.00
CA PHE A 125 -5.16 13.66 -8.35
C PHE A 125 -4.78 14.71 -9.40
N PRO A 126 -4.20 14.30 -10.53
CA PRO A 126 -3.91 15.22 -11.63
C PRO A 126 -5.20 15.79 -12.23
N PRO A 127 -5.23 17.08 -12.62
CA PRO A 127 -6.41 17.69 -13.21
C PRO A 127 -6.67 17.16 -14.62
N MET A 128 -7.94 16.86 -14.92
CA MET A 128 -8.39 16.46 -16.25
C MET A 128 -9.13 17.63 -16.92
N TRP A 129 -8.57 18.16 -18.01
CA TRP A 129 -9.12 19.33 -18.70
C TRP A 129 -10.19 19.00 -19.74
N ASN A 130 -10.18 17.78 -20.28
CA ASN A 130 -11.20 17.32 -21.21
C ASN A 130 -12.45 16.89 -20.40
N PRO A 131 -13.65 17.44 -20.68
CA PRO A 131 -14.83 17.15 -19.89
C PRO A 131 -15.24 15.68 -19.91
N PHE A 132 -15.05 14.96 -21.03
CA PHE A 132 -15.36 13.52 -21.09
C PHE A 132 -14.40 12.69 -20.25
N VAL A 133 -13.11 13.04 -20.29
CA VAL A 133 -12.09 12.37 -19.49
C VAL A 133 -12.26 12.69 -18.00
N LEU A 134 -12.68 13.92 -17.67
CA LEU A 134 -13.00 14.29 -16.30
C LEU A 134 -14.19 13.49 -15.76
N LEU A 135 -15.26 13.34 -16.55
CA LEU A 135 -16.43 12.54 -16.18
C LEU A 135 -16.06 11.07 -15.98
N ASP A 136 -15.27 10.50 -16.88
CA ASP A 136 -14.82 9.11 -16.79
C ASP A 136 -13.89 8.88 -15.59
N PHE A 137 -12.91 9.76 -15.38
CA PHE A 137 -12.02 9.71 -14.22
C PHE A 137 -12.79 9.86 -12.89
N ASN A 138 -13.76 10.78 -12.83
CA ASN A 138 -14.64 10.90 -11.67
C ASN A 138 -15.48 9.64 -11.46
N ASN A 139 -16.03 9.07 -12.54
CA ASN A 139 -16.81 7.84 -12.49
C ASN A 139 -15.97 6.66 -12.00
N LEU A 140 -14.73 6.51 -12.45
CA LEU A 140 -13.81 5.45 -12.02
C LEU A 140 -13.65 5.46 -10.50
N TRP A 141 -13.21 6.58 -9.92
CA TRP A 141 -12.96 6.64 -8.47
C TRP A 141 -14.24 6.48 -7.65
N ARG A 142 -15.34 7.12 -8.08
CA ARG A 142 -16.65 6.96 -7.42
C ARG A 142 -17.11 5.50 -7.43
N THR A 143 -17.02 4.85 -8.59
CA THR A 143 -17.44 3.44 -8.75
C THR A 143 -16.59 2.52 -7.88
N MET A 144 -15.27 2.73 -7.81
CA MET A 144 -14.38 1.96 -6.95
C MET A 144 -14.75 2.07 -5.46
N ASP A 145 -15.09 3.28 -4.99
CA ASP A 145 -15.51 3.50 -3.60
C ASP A 145 -16.91 2.93 -3.33
N GLU A 146 -17.86 3.08 -4.26
CA GLU A 146 -19.21 2.50 -4.16
C GLU A 146 -19.16 0.97 -4.09
N MET A 147 -18.38 0.33 -4.97
CA MET A 147 -18.13 -1.11 -4.92
C MET A 147 -17.46 -1.51 -3.59
N GLY A 148 -16.49 -0.73 -3.13
CA GLY A 148 -15.82 -0.97 -1.85
C GLY A 148 -16.75 -0.91 -0.64
N ASN A 149 -17.78 -0.06 -0.67
CA ASN A 149 -18.77 0.04 0.40
C ASN A 149 -19.67 -1.20 0.51
N GLU A 150 -19.85 -1.96 -0.57
CA GLU A 150 -20.60 -3.24 -0.55
C GLU A 150 -19.80 -4.39 0.07
N ILE A 151 -18.49 -4.24 0.23
CA ILE A 151 -17.59 -5.31 0.65
C ILE A 151 -17.40 -5.27 2.18
N PRO A 152 -17.87 -6.29 2.94
CA PRO A 152 -17.65 -6.34 4.37
C PRO A 152 -16.16 -6.51 4.68
N ARG A 153 -15.58 -5.57 5.44
CA ARG A 153 -14.13 -5.51 5.72
C ARG A 153 -13.54 -6.80 6.30
N GLU A 154 -14.27 -7.47 7.20
CA GLU A 154 -13.82 -8.70 7.88
C GLU A 154 -14.18 -9.98 7.10
N ALA A 155 -14.99 -9.88 6.05
CA ALA A 155 -15.48 -11.03 5.29
C ALA A 155 -15.81 -10.63 3.84
N PRO A 156 -14.81 -10.26 3.02
CA PRO A 156 -15.04 -9.78 1.65
C PRO A 156 -15.76 -10.80 0.76
N TRP A 157 -15.55 -12.10 1.00
CA TRP A 157 -16.24 -13.20 0.32
C TRP A 157 -17.76 -13.25 0.57
N ARG A 158 -18.30 -12.40 1.47
CA ARG A 158 -19.74 -12.26 1.72
C ARG A 158 -20.36 -11.05 1.01
N ALA A 159 -19.60 -10.30 0.22
CA ALA A 159 -20.17 -9.21 -0.56
C ALA A 159 -21.27 -9.76 -1.51
N PRO A 160 -22.33 -8.98 -1.80
CA PRO A 160 -23.42 -9.43 -2.68
C PRO A 160 -22.95 -9.94 -4.04
N HIS A 161 -21.88 -9.32 -4.57
CA HIS A 161 -21.29 -9.62 -5.87
C HIS A 161 -19.94 -10.34 -5.77
N ALA A 162 -19.59 -10.95 -4.62
CA ALA A 162 -18.27 -11.52 -4.37
C ALA A 162 -17.83 -12.54 -5.43
N GLU A 163 -18.71 -13.45 -5.84
CA GLU A 163 -18.38 -14.49 -6.83
C GLU A 163 -18.10 -13.90 -8.22
N GLU A 164 -18.85 -12.88 -8.63
CA GLU A 164 -18.62 -12.21 -9.92
C GLU A 164 -17.31 -11.43 -9.90
N TRP A 165 -17.09 -10.63 -8.85
CA TRP A 165 -15.93 -9.75 -8.73
C TRP A 165 -14.62 -10.52 -8.54
N ASP A 166 -14.64 -11.65 -7.81
CA ASP A 166 -13.44 -12.49 -7.61
C ASP A 166 -13.05 -13.31 -8.86
N LYS A 167 -13.99 -13.51 -9.80
CA LYS A 167 -13.74 -14.17 -11.09
C LYS A 167 -13.18 -13.22 -12.16
N MET A 168 -13.24 -11.91 -11.95
CA MET A 168 -12.69 -10.93 -12.87
C MET A 168 -11.37 -10.36 -12.36
N THR A 169 -10.46 -10.11 -13.28
CA THR A 169 -9.26 -9.33 -12.98
C THR A 169 -9.58 -7.84 -12.91
N MET A 170 -8.77 -7.06 -12.19
CA MET A 170 -8.88 -5.59 -12.18
C MET A 170 -8.79 -4.97 -13.58
N LEU A 171 -8.03 -5.60 -14.48
CA LEU A 171 -7.94 -5.18 -15.87
C LEU A 171 -9.30 -5.30 -16.57
N GLN A 172 -9.98 -6.44 -16.44
CA GLN A 172 -11.31 -6.64 -17.02
C GLN A 172 -12.33 -5.68 -16.41
N LEU A 173 -12.19 -5.34 -15.11
CA LEU A 173 -13.02 -4.31 -14.51
C LEU A 173 -12.78 -2.95 -15.16
N PHE A 174 -11.51 -2.54 -15.33
CA PHE A 174 -11.17 -1.26 -16.00
C PHE A 174 -11.64 -1.21 -17.45
N GLU A 175 -11.53 -2.30 -18.21
CA GLU A 175 -12.08 -2.39 -19.57
C GLU A 175 -13.61 -2.23 -19.62
N LYS A 176 -14.31 -2.58 -18.53
CA LYS A 176 -15.77 -2.40 -18.42
C LYS A 176 -16.16 -0.98 -18.02
N ILE A 177 -15.41 -0.33 -17.12
CA ILE A 177 -15.85 0.92 -16.46
C ILE A 177 -15.11 2.18 -16.92
N CYS A 178 -13.94 2.06 -17.55
CA CYS A 178 -13.17 3.19 -18.08
C CYS A 178 -13.44 3.35 -19.58
N TRP A 179 -13.89 4.54 -19.96
CA TRP A 179 -14.26 4.88 -21.34
C TRP A 179 -13.12 5.60 -22.04
N THR A 180 -12.22 6.19 -21.24
CA THR A 180 -11.02 6.94 -21.58
C THR A 180 -9.81 6.48 -20.74
#